data_AF-A0A917KIN8-F1
#
_entry.id   AF-A0A917KIN8-F1
#
_cell.length_a   1.000
_cell.length_b   1.000
_cell.length_c   1.000
_cell.angle_alpha   90.00
_cell.angle_beta   90.00
_cell.angle_gamma   90.00
#
_symmetry.space_group_name_H-M   'P 1'
#
loop_
_entity.id
_entity.type
_entity.pdbx_description
1 polymer ?
#
loop_
_entity_poly.entity_id
_entity_poly.type
_entity_poly.pdbx_seq_one_letter_code
_entity_poly.pdbx_strand_id
1 'polypeptide(L)'
;MTDVPSLVLDRRGDVLVWNQLGHALLAGHLPAEGPDTAGARPNLVRMLFLDERYRGLYPDRNEEAQLAVASLRLVAGRHPDDRGPAELIGQLSMRSAEFASLWARHPAAPVRRASSTCTIRPSGRWS
;
A
#
# COMPACT_ATOMS: atom_id res chain seq x y z
N MET A 1 26.64 -10.75 11.69
CA MET A 1 25.53 -9.96 12.29
C MET A 1 24.23 -10.40 11.63
N THR A 2 23.76 -11.61 11.92
CA THR A 2 22.63 -12.21 11.18
C THR A 2 21.65 -12.91 12.11
N ASP A 3 21.67 -12.60 13.42
CA ASP A 3 20.80 -13.22 14.42
C ASP A 3 19.47 -12.47 14.61
N VAL A 4 19.25 -11.39 13.86
CA VAL A 4 18.01 -10.60 13.91
C VAL A 4 17.31 -10.68 12.55
N PRO A 5 16.01 -11.05 12.50
CA PRO A 5 15.21 -10.95 11.29
C PRO A 5 15.21 -9.53 10.73
N SER A 6 15.47 -9.36 9.43
CA SER A 6 15.53 -8.02 8.81
C SER A 6 15.07 -8.04 7.36
N LEU A 7 14.42 -6.96 6.94
CA LEU A 7 13.95 -6.75 5.59
C LEU A 7 13.89 -5.26 5.24
N VAL A 8 13.88 -4.94 3.95
CA VAL A 8 13.66 -3.60 3.41
C VAL A 8 12.36 -3.61 2.63
N LEU A 9 11.53 -2.60 2.90
CA LEU A 9 10.25 -2.41 2.24
C LEU A 9 10.28 -1.14 1.38
N ASP A 10 9.57 -1.16 0.27
CA ASP A 10 9.20 0.08 -0.41
C ASP A 10 7.99 0.75 0.26
N ARG A 11 7.57 1.91 -0.30
CA ARG A 11 6.45 2.70 0.23
C ARG A 11 5.11 1.99 0.17
N ARG A 12 4.91 1.02 -0.73
CA ARG A 12 3.66 0.24 -0.86
C ARG A 12 3.72 -1.09 -0.11
N GLY A 13 4.83 -1.39 0.57
CA GLY A 13 5.03 -2.61 1.35
C GLY A 13 5.59 -3.78 0.55
N ASP A 14 6.17 -3.54 -0.63
CA ASP A 14 6.92 -4.59 -1.34
C ASP A 14 8.23 -4.88 -0.61
N VAL A 15 8.53 -6.16 -0.44
CA VAL A 15 9.83 -6.60 0.07
C VAL A 15 10.87 -6.47 -1.04
N LEU A 16 11.82 -5.55 -0.83
CA LEU A 16 12.94 -5.32 -1.74
C LEU A 16 14.12 -6.25 -1.44
N VAL A 17 14.31 -6.59 -0.16
CA VAL A 17 15.27 -7.59 0.30
C VAL A 17 14.87 -8.07 1.70
N TRP A 18 15.22 -9.31 2.04
CA TRP A 18 15.20 -9.85 3.40
C TRP A 18 16.48 -10.64 3.66
N ASN A 19 16.86 -10.80 4.92
CA ASN A 19 17.83 -11.84 5.28
C ASN A 19 17.14 -13.19 5.48
N GLN A 20 17.92 -14.26 5.64
CA GLN A 20 17.40 -15.61 5.81
C GLN A 20 16.39 -15.73 6.97
N LEU A 21 16.67 -15.07 8.11
CA LEU A 21 15.75 -15.09 9.26
C LEU A 21 14.46 -14.31 9.00
N GLY A 22 14.54 -13.16 8.31
CA GLY A 22 13.38 -12.36 7.91
C GLY A 22 12.48 -13.12 6.94
N HIS A 23 13.09 -13.78 5.95
CA HIS A 23 12.39 -14.69 5.04
C HIS A 23 11.73 -15.84 5.79
N ALA A 24 12.47 -16.56 6.63
CA ALA A 24 11.95 -17.70 7.38
C ALA A 24 10.79 -17.31 8.31
N LEU A 25 10.88 -16.15 8.97
CA LEU A 25 9.86 -15.65 9.88
C LEU A 25 8.56 -15.25 9.17
N LEU A 26 8.68 -14.49 8.07
CA LEU A 26 7.53 -13.84 7.44
C LEU A 26 6.98 -14.62 6.24
N ALA A 27 7.83 -15.32 5.51
CA ALA A 27 7.51 -15.81 4.18
C ALA A 27 8.21 -17.12 3.83
N GLY A 28 8.49 -17.98 4.81
CA GLY A 28 9.22 -19.23 4.59
C GLY A 28 8.56 -20.19 3.59
N HIS A 29 7.28 -19.97 3.27
CA HIS A 29 6.54 -20.68 2.23
C HIS A 29 6.66 -20.09 0.82
N LEU A 30 7.25 -18.92 0.67
CA LEU A 30 7.56 -18.28 -0.60
C LEU A 30 9.02 -18.55 -0.99
N PRO A 31 9.38 -18.49 -2.28
CA PRO A 31 10.78 -18.54 -2.70
C PRO A 31 11.60 -17.41 -2.05
N ALA A 32 12.79 -17.74 -1.56
CA ALA A 32 13.70 -16.75 -0.95
C ALA A 32 14.08 -15.62 -1.94
N GLU A 33 14.16 -15.94 -3.23
CA GLU A 33 14.48 -14.99 -4.31
C GLU A 33 13.25 -14.17 -4.77
N GLY A 34 12.12 -14.31 -4.06
CA GLY A 34 10.88 -13.57 -4.36
C GLY A 34 11.08 -12.07 -4.59
N PRO A 35 11.90 -11.35 -3.79
CA PRO A 35 12.20 -9.94 -4.01
C PRO A 35 12.78 -9.60 -5.39
N ASP A 36 13.46 -10.53 -6.06
CA ASP A 36 14.10 -10.27 -7.35
C ASP A 36 13.11 -10.31 -8.53
N THR A 37 11.92 -10.89 -8.32
CA THR A 37 10.92 -11.05 -9.38
C THR A 37 9.88 -9.93 -9.30
N ALA A 38 10.01 -8.89 -10.13
CA ALA A 38 9.14 -7.71 -10.08
C ALA A 38 7.62 -8.03 -10.11
N GLY A 39 7.18 -9.00 -10.94
CA GLY A 39 5.76 -9.38 -11.04
C GLY A 39 5.24 -10.30 -9.93
N ALA A 40 6.15 -10.93 -9.17
CA ALA A 40 5.81 -11.85 -8.08
C ALA A 40 6.28 -11.35 -6.71
N ARG A 41 6.85 -10.14 -6.66
CA ARG A 41 7.51 -9.58 -5.47
C ARG A 41 6.58 -9.67 -4.25
N PRO A 42 7.03 -10.27 -3.14
CA PRO A 42 6.25 -10.33 -1.91
C PRO A 42 5.86 -8.93 -1.47
N ASN A 43 4.59 -8.75 -1.11
CA ASN A 43 4.08 -7.49 -0.58
C ASN A 43 3.36 -7.78 0.72
N LEU A 44 3.77 -7.14 1.81
CA LEU A 44 3.25 -7.47 3.15
C LEU A 44 1.77 -7.15 3.29
N VAL A 45 1.28 -6.08 2.65
CA VAL A 45 -0.15 -5.75 2.66
C VAL A 45 -0.92 -6.83 1.90
N ARG A 46 -0.42 -7.26 0.74
CA ARG A 46 -1.02 -8.36 -0.02
C ARG A 46 -1.05 -9.67 0.77
N MET A 47 0.03 -9.99 1.47
CA MET A 47 0.11 -11.16 2.32
C MET A 47 -0.85 -11.05 3.51
N LEU A 48 -0.96 -9.87 4.14
CA LEU A 48 -1.90 -9.64 5.24
C LEU A 48 -3.36 -9.87 4.86
N PHE A 49 -3.75 -9.64 3.60
CA PHE A 49 -5.13 -9.85 3.19
C PHE A 49 -5.39 -11.19 2.51
N LEU A 50 -4.42 -11.74 1.79
CA LEU A 50 -4.61 -12.88 0.89
C LEU A 50 -3.84 -14.16 1.28
N ASP A 51 -2.96 -14.09 2.27
CA ASP A 51 -2.09 -15.19 2.66
C ASP A 51 -2.40 -15.67 4.08
N GLU A 52 -3.07 -16.82 4.20
CA GLU A 52 -3.49 -17.35 5.49
C GLU A 52 -2.32 -17.69 6.43
N ARG A 53 -1.17 -18.09 5.88
CA ARG A 53 0.03 -18.41 6.68
C ARG A 53 0.61 -17.15 7.29
N TYR A 54 0.74 -16.08 6.48
CA TYR A 54 1.21 -14.79 6.97
C TYR A 54 0.25 -14.18 7.98
N ARG A 55 -1.05 -14.23 7.68
CA ARG A 55 -2.09 -13.74 8.58
C ARG A 55 -2.08 -14.47 9.93
N GLY A 56 -1.63 -15.73 9.98
CA GLY A 56 -1.52 -16.52 11.21
C GLY A 56 -0.46 -16.02 12.20
N LEU A 57 0.43 -15.11 11.77
CA LEU A 57 1.47 -14.52 12.62
C LEU A 57 0.93 -13.41 13.54
N TYR A 58 -0.27 -12.89 13.28
CA TYR A 58 -0.85 -11.74 13.98
C TYR A 58 -1.99 -12.16 14.92
N PRO A 59 -1.83 -11.96 16.26
CA PRO A 59 -2.90 -12.21 17.22
C PRO A 59 -4.10 -11.29 17.03
N ASP A 60 -3.88 -10.00 16.78
CA ASP A 60 -4.93 -9.02 16.44
C ASP A 60 -4.87 -8.67 14.96
N ARG A 61 -5.52 -9.52 14.15
CA ARG A 61 -5.61 -9.31 12.70
C ARG A 61 -6.38 -8.04 12.32
N ASN A 62 -7.36 -7.64 13.12
CA ASN A 62 -8.25 -6.55 12.77
C ASN A 62 -7.52 -5.20 12.90
N GLU A 63 -6.72 -5.02 13.94
CA GLU A 63 -5.91 -3.82 14.13
C GLU A 63 -4.89 -3.67 13.00
N GLU A 64 -4.14 -4.73 12.70
CA GLU A 64 -3.12 -4.74 11.64
C GLU A 64 -3.73 -4.47 10.26
N ALA A 65 -4.89 -5.06 9.96
CA ALA A 65 -5.60 -4.80 8.71
C ALA A 65 -6.03 -3.33 8.59
N GLN A 66 -6.50 -2.71 9.67
CA GLN A 66 -6.87 -1.29 9.69
C GLN A 66 -5.64 -0.39 9.49
N LEU A 67 -4.52 -0.69 10.17
CA LEU A 67 -3.26 0.04 10.02
C LEU A 67 -2.72 -0.05 8.59
N ALA A 68 -2.73 -1.25 8.00
CA ALA A 68 -2.29 -1.46 6.62
C ALA A 68 -3.14 -0.67 5.61
N VAL A 69 -4.47 -0.67 5.79
CA VAL A 69 -5.39 0.11 4.95
C VAL A 69 -5.16 1.61 5.11
N ALA A 70 -4.96 2.10 6.34
CA ALA A 70 -4.67 3.51 6.60
C ALA A 70 -3.34 3.95 5.95
N SER A 71 -2.29 3.12 6.07
CA SER A 71 -1.00 3.35 5.43
C SER A 71 -1.12 3.41 3.90
N LEU A 72 -1.83 2.45 3.29
CA LEU A 72 -2.01 2.41 1.85
C LEU A 72 -2.80 3.62 1.32
N ARG A 73 -3.79 4.13 2.07
CA ARG A 73 -4.47 5.40 1.75
C ARG A 73 -3.52 6.58 1.74
N LEU A 74 -2.65 6.68 2.76
CA LEU A 74 -1.67 7.76 2.84
C LEU A 74 -0.72 7.75 1.64
N VAL A 75 -0.26 6.55 1.25
CA VAL A 75 0.63 6.37 0.09
C VAL A 75 -0.08 6.76 -1.20
N ALA A 76 -1.31 6.27 -1.42
CA ALA A 76 -2.10 6.61 -2.60
C ALA A 76 -2.43 8.12 -2.68
N GLY A 77 -2.72 8.76 -1.54
CA GLY A 77 -2.98 10.20 -1.49
C GLY A 77 -1.75 11.06 -1.74
N ARG A 78 -0.56 10.62 -1.32
CA ARG A 78 0.71 11.35 -1.54
C ARG A 78 1.27 11.18 -2.95
N HIS A 79 0.90 10.09 -3.64
CA HIS A 79 1.41 9.76 -4.97
C HIS A 79 0.25 9.43 -5.93
N PRO A 80 -0.61 10.40 -6.27
CA PRO A 80 -1.82 10.16 -7.05
C PRO A 80 -1.54 9.69 -8.49
N ASP A 81 -0.38 10.01 -9.05
CA ASP A 81 0.03 9.61 -10.40
C ASP A 81 0.76 8.25 -10.44
N ASP A 82 1.06 7.66 -9.27
CA ASP A 82 1.71 6.35 -9.17
C ASP A 82 0.67 5.23 -9.35
N ARG A 83 0.88 4.38 -10.37
CA ARG A 83 0.00 3.26 -10.67
C ARG A 83 0.13 2.11 -9.67
N GLY A 84 1.26 1.97 -9.00
CA GLY A 84 1.53 0.82 -8.12
C GLY A 84 0.51 0.69 -6.97
N PRO A 85 0.30 1.74 -6.15
CA PRO A 85 -0.72 1.72 -5.11
C PRO A 85 -2.13 1.49 -5.66
N ALA A 86 -2.49 2.10 -6.80
CA ALA A 86 -3.81 1.94 -7.41
C ALA A 86 -4.07 0.50 -7.88
N GLU A 87 -3.07 -0.14 -8.50
CA GLU A 87 -3.13 -1.55 -8.91
C GLU A 87 -3.26 -2.49 -7.72
N LEU A 88 -2.49 -2.24 -6.64
CA LEU A 88 -2.58 -3.02 -5.41
C LEU A 88 -3.97 -2.88 -4.77
N ILE A 89 -4.50 -1.66 -4.64
CA ILE A 89 -5.84 -1.41 -4.10
C ILE A 89 -6.88 -2.16 -4.95
N GLY A 90 -6.83 -2.04 -6.28
CA GLY A 90 -7.75 -2.74 -7.18
C GLY A 90 -7.70 -4.25 -7.01
N GLN A 91 -6.48 -4.82 -6.96
CA GLN A 91 -6.29 -6.26 -6.72
C GLN A 91 -6.90 -6.70 -5.38
N LEU A 92 -6.63 -5.97 -4.29
CA LEU A 92 -7.10 -6.34 -2.95
C LEU A 92 -8.61 -6.16 -2.81
N SER A 93 -9.19 -5.11 -3.40
CA SER A 93 -10.65 -4.91 -3.44
C SER A 93 -11.38 -6.03 -4.17
N MET A 94 -10.79 -6.62 -5.21
CA MET A 94 -11.40 -7.76 -5.92
C MET A 94 -11.23 -9.09 -5.18
N ARG A 95 -10.14 -9.26 -4.42
CA ARG A 95 -9.75 -10.56 -3.86
C ARG A 95 -10.01 -10.72 -2.37
N SER A 96 -10.30 -9.63 -1.65
CA SER A 96 -10.59 -9.64 -0.21
C SER A 96 -11.79 -8.75 0.11
N ALA A 97 -12.90 -9.39 0.49
CA ALA A 97 -14.10 -8.69 0.94
C ALA A 97 -13.84 -7.87 2.22
N GLU A 98 -12.95 -8.36 3.09
CA GLU A 98 -12.48 -7.66 4.28
C GLU A 98 -11.77 -6.35 3.90
N PHE A 99 -10.80 -6.42 3.00
CA PHE A 99 -10.12 -5.22 2.50
C PHE A 99 -11.10 -4.25 1.85
N ALA A 100 -11.97 -4.73 0.97
CA ALA A 100 -12.97 -3.88 0.30
C ALA A 100 -13.86 -3.15 1.31
N SER A 101 -14.29 -3.84 2.36
CA SER A 101 -15.08 -3.27 3.44
C SER A 101 -14.31 -2.20 4.23
N LEU A 102 -13.07 -2.47 4.63
CA LEU A 102 -12.22 -1.51 5.35
C LEU A 102 -11.90 -0.29 4.47
N TRP A 103 -11.68 -0.50 3.18
CA TRP A 103 -11.41 0.56 2.20
C TRP A 103 -12.63 1.47 1.96
N ALA A 104 -13.84 0.92 1.93
CA ALA A 104 -15.06 1.69 1.72
C ALA A 104 -15.43 2.59 2.92
N ARG A 105 -15.09 2.20 4.15
CA ARG A 105 -15.46 2.94 5.37
C ARG A 105 -14.85 4.33 5.48
N HIS A 106 -13.76 4.61 4.77
CA HIS A 106 -13.16 5.94 4.72
C HIS A 106 -12.78 6.29 3.29
N PRO A 107 -13.70 6.85 2.49
CA PRO A 107 -13.35 7.36 1.18
C PRO A 107 -12.27 8.45 1.36
N ALA A 108 -11.17 8.33 0.61
CA ALA A 108 -10.22 9.42 0.50
C ALA A 108 -10.98 10.64 -0.05
N ALA A 109 -10.87 11.79 0.62
CA ALA A 109 -11.54 13.00 0.18
C ALA A 109 -11.18 13.29 -1.29
N PRO A 110 -12.14 13.66 -2.16
CA PRO A 110 -11.86 13.90 -3.56
C PRO A 110 -10.82 15.02 -3.68
N VAL A 111 -9.76 14.77 -4.46
CA VAL A 111 -8.81 15.82 -4.83
C VAL A 111 -9.54 16.80 -5.75
N ARG A 112 -10.01 17.92 -5.20
CA ARG A 112 -10.43 19.05 -6.05
C ARG A 112 -9.17 19.61 -6.68
N ARG A 113 -8.92 19.30 -7.96
CA ARG A 113 -8.05 20.13 -8.79
C ARG A 113 -8.68 21.52 -8.82
N ALA A 114 -8.14 22.44 -8.03
CA ALA A 114 -8.41 23.84 -8.23
C ALA A 114 -7.65 24.27 -9.49
N SER A 115 -8.31 24.16 -10.65
CA SER A 115 -7.91 24.92 -11.82
C SER A 115 -8.27 26.38 -11.52
N SER A 116 -7.34 27.12 -10.92
CA SER A 116 -7.46 28.56 -10.83
C SER A 116 -7.21 29.15 -12.22
N THR A 117 -8.24 29.14 -13.07
CA THR A 117 -8.29 30.06 -14.21
C THR A 117 -8.47 31.45 -13.63
N CYS A 118 -7.36 32.14 -13.39
CA CYS A 118 -7.36 33.56 -13.09
C CYS A 118 -7.77 34.31 -14.36
N THR A 119 -9.07 34.56 -14.51
CA THR A 119 -9.55 35.49 -15.53
C THR A 119 -9.20 36.90 -15.08
N ILE A 120 -8.09 37.43 -15.58
CA ILE A 120 -7.75 38.85 -15.45
C ILE A 120 -8.87 39.63 -16.14
N ARG A 121 -9.72 40.31 -15.37
CA ARG A 121 -10.73 41.23 -15.89
C ARG A 121 -10.04 42.55 -16.23
N PRO A 122 -10.10 43.07 -17.47
CA PRO A 122 -9.56 44.39 -17.76
C PRO A 122 -10.54 45.42 -17.20
N SER A 123 -10.27 45.97 -16.02
CA SER A 123 -10.97 47.18 -15.56
C SER A 123 -10.23 48.39 -16.11
N GLY A 124 -10.61 48.80 -17.31
CA GLY A 124 -10.40 50.16 -17.77
C GLY A 124 -11.44 51.08 -17.11
N ARG A 125 -10.97 52.08 -16.36
CA ARG A 125 -11.59 53.40 -16.30
C ARG A 125 -10.62 54.41 -15.70
N TRP A 126 -10.16 55.32 -16.53
CA TRP A 126 -9.57 56.59 -16.12
C TRP A 126 -10.70 57.63 -16.16
N SER A 127 -10.90 58.35 -15.07
CA SER A 127 -11.52 59.68 -15.02
C SER A 127 -10.90 60.42 -13.85
#